data_AF-A0A935NVQ4-F1
#
_entry.id   AF-A0A935NVQ4-F1
#
_cell.length_a   1.000
_cell.length_b   1.000
_cell.length_c   1.000
_cell.angle_alpha   90.00
_cell.angle_beta   90.00
_cell.angle_gamma   90.00
#
_symmetry.space_group_name_H-M   'P 1'
#
loop_
_entity.id
_entity.type
_entity.pdbx_description
1 polymer ?
#
loop_
_entity_poly.entity_id
_entity_poly.type
_entity_poly.pdbx_seq_one_letter_code
_entity_poly.pdbx_strand_id
1 'polypeptide(L)'
;MPPAYANAAGGYQSAPYSAPAGYQSAQAGYQASAAPPYLASQSADRAGRPVDPFRDGLRLVLFAFGILLVGAFCTPLSSAPSFHWDALLADGDIQTKLPSLFLAVVGVMSIVFASLPLGSGARGAFGASFAAAAIVTPMALAGASDWRGLAFLGGSLLLVPGLLLRQEYREHILPRLLATLGVIAILATLLVPQGDTLPLVGFVKAVIDVPGQGKVAPLLNLVAIVVIVLSLLVWLPAPSSGGAKLFAWMLIFWPAVMHFQRLILSEGFGEQLKQAPFASAMVWAPAVAYLAIFGYGLAAAIGKTLERA
;
A
#
# COMPACT_ATOMS: atom_id res chain seq x y z
N MET A 1 8.53 -19.09 61.39
CA MET A 1 7.24 -19.74 61.09
C MET A 1 6.26 -18.66 60.63
N PRO A 2 5.94 -18.59 59.33
CA PRO A 2 5.04 -17.57 58.79
C PRO A 2 3.55 -17.89 59.07
N PRO A 3 2.68 -16.87 59.21
CA PRO A 3 1.26 -17.06 59.45
C PRO A 3 0.51 -17.44 58.16
N ALA A 4 -0.49 -18.31 58.31
CA ALA A 4 -1.38 -18.78 57.25
C ALA A 4 -2.39 -17.70 56.86
N TYR A 5 -2.51 -17.44 55.56
CA TYR A 5 -3.51 -16.53 54.98
C TYR A 5 -4.84 -17.27 54.79
N ALA A 6 -5.91 -16.70 55.37
CA ALA A 6 -7.28 -17.19 55.25
C ALA A 6 -7.87 -16.83 53.87
N ASN A 7 -8.45 -17.83 53.21
CA ASN A 7 -9.22 -17.69 51.97
C ASN A 7 -10.55 -16.96 52.23
N ALA A 8 -10.74 -15.80 51.60
CA ALA A 8 -12.03 -15.12 51.54
C ALA A 8 -12.83 -15.64 50.33
N ALA A 9 -13.66 -16.66 50.55
CA ALA A 9 -14.67 -17.11 49.60
C ALA A 9 -15.89 -16.18 49.67
N GLY A 10 -15.91 -15.16 48.82
CA GLY A 10 -17.09 -14.31 48.60
C GLY A 10 -18.17 -15.08 47.84
N GLY A 11 -19.12 -15.67 48.58
CA GLY A 11 -20.32 -16.27 48.01
C GLY A 11 -21.29 -15.19 47.53
N TYR A 12 -21.60 -15.18 46.23
CA TYR A 12 -22.72 -14.42 45.69
C TYR A 12 -24.04 -15.07 46.14
N GLN A 13 -24.77 -14.41 47.04
CA GLN A 13 -26.16 -14.74 47.35
C GLN A 13 -27.03 -14.40 46.13
N SER A 14 -27.61 -15.42 45.49
CA SER A 14 -28.67 -15.24 44.49
C SER A 14 -30.00 -14.97 45.21
N ALA A 15 -30.75 -13.99 44.72
CA ALA A 15 -32.06 -13.64 45.23
C ALA A 15 -33.09 -14.76 44.92
N PRO A 16 -34.03 -15.06 45.83
CA PRO A 16 -35.02 -16.11 45.61
C PRO A 16 -36.05 -15.72 44.54
N TYR A 17 -36.15 -16.56 43.51
CA TYR A 17 -37.16 -16.46 42.45
C TYR A 17 -38.48 -17.08 42.94
N SER A 18 -39.50 -16.25 43.15
CA SER A 18 -40.87 -16.68 43.40
C SER A 18 -41.61 -16.85 42.07
N ALA A 19 -41.92 -18.09 41.69
CA ALA A 19 -42.75 -18.40 40.53
C ALA A 19 -44.24 -18.17 40.84
N PRO A 20 -45.01 -17.44 40.00
CA PRO A 20 -46.46 -17.39 40.13
C PRO A 20 -47.10 -18.65 39.55
N ALA A 21 -48.01 -19.25 40.33
CA ALA A 21 -48.83 -20.38 39.93
C ALA A 21 -49.90 -19.96 38.92
N GLY A 22 -50.03 -20.69 37.81
CA GLY A 22 -51.12 -20.54 36.87
C GLY A 22 -50.84 -21.18 35.51
N TYR A 23 -51.15 -22.47 35.38
CA TYR A 23 -51.23 -23.12 34.08
C TYR A 23 -52.46 -22.62 33.32
N GLN A 24 -52.25 -21.95 32.18
CA GLN A 24 -53.20 -21.92 31.08
C GLN A 24 -52.45 -22.04 29.76
N SER A 25 -52.60 -23.20 29.14
CA SER A 25 -52.14 -23.51 27.78
C SER A 25 -52.99 -22.75 26.77
N ALA A 26 -52.39 -21.83 26.05
CA ALA A 26 -52.95 -21.24 24.83
C ALA A 26 -51.90 -21.28 23.72
N GLN A 27 -52.19 -22.05 22.67
CA GLN A 27 -51.51 -21.98 21.39
C GLN A 27 -51.63 -20.54 20.85
N ALA A 28 -50.51 -19.84 20.72
CA ALA A 28 -50.43 -18.59 19.99
C ALA A 28 -49.07 -18.53 19.29
N GLY A 29 -49.08 -18.15 18.01
CA GLY A 29 -47.97 -18.27 17.09
C GLY A 29 -46.66 -17.66 17.58
N TYR A 30 -45.55 -18.17 17.03
CA TYR A 30 -44.22 -17.59 17.14
C TYR A 30 -44.22 -16.16 16.58
N GLN A 31 -44.66 -15.18 17.37
CA GLN A 31 -44.18 -13.81 17.21
C GLN A 31 -42.72 -13.83 17.63
N ALA A 32 -41.83 -13.61 16.67
CA ALA A 32 -40.43 -13.31 16.94
C ALA A 32 -40.40 -12.22 18.01
N SER A 33 -40.00 -12.59 19.22
CA SER A 33 -39.77 -11.64 20.31
C SER A 33 -38.77 -10.61 19.76
N ALA A 34 -39.25 -9.39 19.51
CA ALA A 34 -38.42 -8.29 19.07
C ALA A 34 -37.27 -8.18 20.08
N ALA A 35 -36.03 -8.27 19.59
CA ALA A 35 -34.86 -8.17 20.43
C ALA A 35 -35.00 -6.92 21.32
N PRO A 36 -34.76 -7.03 22.64
CA PRO A 36 -35.04 -5.95 23.58
C PRO A 36 -34.36 -4.65 23.12
N PRO A 37 -35.06 -3.49 23.20
CA PRO A 37 -34.67 -2.24 22.54
C PRO A 37 -33.26 -1.72 22.88
N TYR A 38 -32.66 -2.19 23.98
CA TYR A 38 -31.30 -1.88 24.39
C TYR A 38 -30.22 -2.57 23.53
N LEU A 39 -30.54 -3.69 22.87
CA LEU A 39 -29.63 -4.35 21.91
C LEU A 39 -29.70 -3.69 20.53
N ALA A 40 -30.84 -3.10 20.17
CA ALA A 40 -31.01 -2.34 18.94
C ALA A 40 -30.28 -0.98 19.00
N SER A 41 -30.28 -0.31 20.16
CA SER A 41 -29.49 0.92 20.35
C SER A 41 -27.98 0.64 20.40
N GLN A 42 -27.54 -0.44 21.03
CA GLN A 42 -26.12 -0.83 21.02
C GLN A 42 -25.63 -1.30 19.65
N SER A 43 -26.49 -1.92 18.83
CA SER A 43 -26.14 -2.30 17.45
C SER A 43 -26.19 -1.10 16.50
N ALA A 44 -27.10 -0.14 16.68
CA ALA A 44 -27.11 1.13 15.95
C ALA A 44 -25.93 2.04 16.32
N ASP A 45 -25.57 2.15 17.60
CA ASP A 45 -24.38 2.89 18.07
C ASP A 45 -23.06 2.23 17.66
N ARG A 46 -23.05 0.91 17.42
CA ARG A 46 -21.90 0.22 16.81
C ARG A 46 -21.87 0.35 15.29
N ALA A 47 -23.03 0.36 14.63
CA ALA A 47 -23.15 0.53 13.19
C ALA A 47 -22.82 1.97 12.73
N GLY A 48 -22.99 2.97 13.60
CA GLY A 48 -22.66 4.38 13.34
C GLY A 48 -21.24 4.79 13.74
N ARG A 49 -20.43 3.91 14.36
CA ARG A 49 -19.04 4.28 14.70
C ARG A 49 -18.22 4.43 13.42
N PRO A 50 -17.48 5.55 13.24
CA PRO A 50 -16.56 5.70 12.13
C PRO A 50 -15.61 4.52 12.08
N VAL A 51 -15.81 3.65 11.08
CA VAL A 51 -14.91 2.53 10.82
C VAL A 51 -13.72 3.11 10.08
N ASP A 52 -12.55 3.00 10.71
CA ASP A 52 -11.29 3.42 10.11
C ASP A 52 -11.08 2.68 8.78
N PRO A 53 -11.09 3.39 7.63
CA PRO A 53 -11.18 2.76 6.31
C PRO A 53 -9.89 2.01 5.94
N PHE A 54 -8.78 2.30 6.61
CA PHE A 54 -7.49 1.66 6.35
C PHE A 54 -7.20 0.51 7.32
N ARG A 55 -8.03 0.28 8.34
CA ARG A 55 -7.74 -0.70 9.40
C ARG A 55 -7.37 -2.08 8.86
N ASP A 56 -8.20 -2.63 7.96
CA ASP A 56 -8.01 -3.97 7.42
C ASP A 56 -7.18 -3.95 6.14
N GLY A 57 -7.38 -2.94 5.28
CA GLY A 57 -6.63 -2.77 4.04
C GLY A 57 -5.13 -2.61 4.28
N LEU A 58 -4.72 -1.79 5.25
CA LEU A 58 -3.31 -1.59 5.59
C LEU A 58 -2.66 -2.87 6.10
N ARG A 59 -3.36 -3.65 6.94
CA ARG A 59 -2.85 -4.93 7.46
C ARG A 59 -2.60 -5.90 6.31
N LEU A 60 -3.57 -6.01 5.40
CA LEU A 60 -3.45 -6.87 4.23
C LEU A 60 -2.28 -6.44 3.34
N VAL A 61 -2.15 -5.14 3.06
CA VAL A 61 -1.06 -4.59 2.23
C VAL A 61 0.30 -4.86 2.88
N LEU A 62 0.48 -4.53 4.16
CA LEU A 62 1.74 -4.78 4.87
C LEU A 62 2.09 -6.27 4.91
N PHE A 63 1.10 -7.13 5.12
CA PHE A 63 1.32 -8.58 5.15
C PHE A 63 1.67 -9.13 3.77
N ALA A 64 0.86 -8.84 2.74
CA ALA A 64 1.03 -9.37 1.39
C ALA A 64 2.32 -8.86 0.73
N PHE A 65 2.58 -7.55 0.80
CA PHE A 65 3.80 -6.98 0.22
C PHE A 65 5.03 -7.22 1.11
N GLY A 66 4.86 -7.40 2.41
CA GLY A 66 5.91 -7.89 3.30
C GLY A 66 6.37 -9.30 2.93
N ILE A 67 5.42 -10.22 2.69
CA ILE A 67 5.71 -11.56 2.17
C ILE A 67 6.36 -11.48 0.79
N LEU A 68 5.88 -10.62 -0.11
CA LEU A 68 6.48 -10.44 -1.42
C LEU A 68 7.96 -10.01 -1.31
N LEU A 69 8.28 -9.08 -0.41
CA LEU A 69 9.65 -8.64 -0.13
C LEU A 69 10.49 -9.75 0.51
N VAL A 70 9.98 -10.47 1.52
CA VAL A 70 10.74 -11.60 2.10
C VAL A 70 10.97 -12.70 1.07
N GLY A 71 9.94 -13.02 0.28
CA GLY A 71 10.06 -13.94 -0.85
C GLY A 71 11.14 -13.47 -1.80
N ALA A 72 11.12 -12.20 -2.19
CA ALA A 72 12.12 -11.57 -3.04
C ALA A 72 13.55 -11.71 -2.47
N PHE A 73 13.74 -11.43 -1.18
CA PHE A 73 15.01 -11.60 -0.49
C PHE A 73 15.53 -13.04 -0.56
N CYS A 74 14.62 -14.00 -0.41
CA CYS A 74 14.94 -15.42 -0.43
C CYS A 74 15.13 -16.00 -1.83
N THR A 75 14.92 -15.21 -2.88
CA THR A 75 15.08 -15.71 -4.24
C THR A 75 16.55 -15.64 -4.70
N PRO A 76 17.05 -16.66 -5.43
CA PRO A 76 18.42 -16.65 -5.92
C PRO A 76 18.62 -15.61 -7.02
N LEU A 77 19.77 -14.94 -6.97
CA LEU A 77 20.19 -13.88 -7.89
C LEU A 77 20.62 -14.41 -9.26
N SER A 78 21.02 -15.68 -9.34
CA SER A 78 21.48 -16.31 -10.57
C SER A 78 21.11 -17.80 -10.62
N SER A 79 21.44 -18.46 -11.73
CA SER A 79 21.31 -19.92 -11.88
C SER A 79 22.31 -20.70 -11.00
N ALA A 80 23.40 -20.06 -10.57
CA ALA A 80 24.21 -20.53 -9.45
C ALA A 80 23.55 -20.11 -8.12
N PRO A 81 23.64 -20.90 -7.05
CA PRO A 81 23.00 -20.59 -5.76
C PRO A 81 23.72 -19.42 -5.07
N SER A 82 23.45 -18.21 -5.55
CA SER A 82 23.82 -16.95 -4.92
C SER A 82 22.54 -16.26 -4.49
N PHE A 83 22.47 -15.86 -3.23
CA PHE A 83 21.31 -15.27 -2.61
C PHE A 83 21.62 -13.87 -2.08
N HIS A 84 20.58 -13.12 -1.74
CA HIS A 84 20.76 -11.79 -1.17
C HIS A 84 21.49 -11.79 0.17
N TRP A 85 21.42 -12.87 0.96
CA TRP A 85 22.23 -13.00 2.18
C TRP A 85 23.71 -13.22 1.91
N ASP A 86 24.09 -13.80 0.77
CA ASP A 86 25.51 -13.94 0.42
C ASP A 86 26.15 -12.56 0.20
N ALA A 87 25.39 -11.62 -0.39
CA ALA A 87 25.83 -10.22 -0.49
C ALA A 87 25.96 -9.53 0.88
N LEU A 88 25.16 -9.92 1.89
CA LEU A 88 25.28 -9.40 3.25
C LEU A 88 26.51 -9.96 3.97
N LEU A 89 26.82 -11.24 3.73
CA LEU A 89 27.93 -11.96 4.34
C LEU A 89 29.27 -11.69 3.66
N ALA A 90 29.27 -11.30 2.38
CA ALA A 90 30.48 -10.96 1.65
C ALA A 90 31.23 -9.78 2.27
N ASP A 91 32.56 -9.82 2.24
CA ASP A 91 33.39 -8.68 2.61
C ASP A 91 33.22 -7.56 1.58
N GLY A 92 32.84 -6.37 2.05
CA GLY A 92 32.52 -5.25 1.19
C GLY A 92 31.96 -4.05 1.95
N ASP A 93 31.91 -2.90 1.29
CA ASP A 93 31.37 -1.67 1.84
C ASP A 93 29.87 -1.79 2.15
N ILE A 94 29.40 -1.11 3.18
CA ILE A 94 28.00 -1.16 3.61
C ILE A 94 27.03 -0.71 2.51
N GLN A 95 27.49 0.18 1.61
CA GLN A 95 26.68 0.70 0.51
C GLN A 95 26.20 -0.40 -0.44
N THR A 96 27.02 -1.43 -0.70
CA THR A 96 26.63 -2.54 -1.58
C THR A 96 25.67 -3.51 -0.91
N LYS A 97 25.61 -3.52 0.42
CA LYS A 97 24.75 -4.38 1.23
C LYS A 97 23.35 -3.78 1.47
N LEU A 98 23.23 -2.46 1.39
CA LEU A 98 22.00 -1.74 1.72
C LEU A 98 20.76 -2.19 0.94
N PRO A 99 20.80 -2.42 -0.40
CA PRO A 99 19.62 -2.88 -1.13
C PRO A 99 19.04 -4.18 -0.59
N SER A 100 19.90 -5.19 -0.36
CA SER A 100 19.50 -6.48 0.23
C SER A 100 19.01 -6.32 1.67
N LEU A 101 19.64 -5.44 2.45
CA LEU A 101 19.26 -5.17 3.83
C LEU A 101 17.86 -4.52 3.90
N PHE A 102 17.59 -3.49 3.08
CA PHE A 102 16.29 -2.84 3.05
C PHE A 102 15.19 -3.81 2.65
N LEU A 103 15.46 -4.68 1.67
CA LEU A 103 14.51 -5.66 1.21
C LEU A 103 14.10 -6.62 2.33
N ALA A 104 15.07 -7.14 3.08
CA ALA A 104 14.82 -7.97 4.26
C ALA A 104 14.13 -7.20 5.39
N VAL A 105 14.66 -6.04 5.78
CA VAL A 105 14.16 -5.26 6.93
C VAL A 105 12.73 -4.78 6.67
N VAL A 106 12.46 -4.16 5.52
CA VAL A 106 11.11 -3.68 5.20
C VAL A 106 10.15 -4.86 5.08
N GLY A 107 10.56 -5.98 4.47
CA GLY A 107 9.73 -7.18 4.37
C GLY A 107 9.32 -7.72 5.74
N VAL A 108 10.29 -8.03 6.59
CA VAL A 108 10.05 -8.60 7.92
C VAL A 108 9.30 -7.61 8.82
N MET A 109 9.71 -6.34 8.86
CA MET A 109 9.03 -5.33 9.68
C MET A 109 7.58 -5.13 9.24
N SER A 110 7.28 -5.17 7.94
CA SER A 110 5.90 -5.06 7.45
C SER A 110 5.03 -6.21 7.96
N ILE A 111 5.53 -7.45 7.94
CA ILE A 111 4.82 -8.62 8.47
C ILE A 111 4.60 -8.48 9.99
N VAL A 112 5.64 -8.04 10.73
CA VAL A 112 5.55 -7.82 12.18
C VAL A 112 4.50 -6.76 12.51
N PHE A 113 4.56 -5.58 11.87
CA PHE A 113 3.60 -4.50 12.13
C PHE A 113 2.17 -4.81 11.65
N ALA A 114 2.02 -5.64 10.62
CA ALA A 114 0.72 -6.17 10.22
C ALA A 114 0.09 -7.03 11.34
N SER A 115 0.94 -7.84 12.00
CA SER A 115 0.53 -8.80 13.03
C SER A 115 0.28 -8.17 14.40
N LEU A 116 0.98 -7.08 14.73
CA LEU A 116 0.82 -6.40 16.01
C LEU A 116 -0.55 -5.68 16.13
N PRO A 117 -1.17 -5.67 17.32
CA PRO A 117 -2.45 -4.99 17.57
C PRO A 117 -2.30 -3.46 17.71
N LEU A 118 -1.55 -2.84 16.80
CA LEU A 118 -1.38 -1.39 16.72
C LEU A 118 -2.60 -0.70 16.09
N GLY A 119 -2.83 0.57 16.44
CA GLY A 119 -3.73 1.45 15.71
C GLY A 119 -3.26 1.65 14.26
N SER A 120 -4.21 1.90 13.35
CA SER A 120 -3.97 2.15 11.91
C SER A 120 -2.95 3.28 11.66
N GLY A 121 -3.08 4.40 12.39
CA GLY A 121 -2.18 5.55 12.23
C GLY A 121 -0.73 5.22 12.60
N ALA A 122 -0.51 4.54 13.74
CA ALA A 122 0.82 4.12 14.17
C ALA A 122 1.41 3.07 13.22
N ARG A 123 0.62 2.05 12.85
CA ARG A 123 1.01 1.04 11.87
C ARG A 123 1.38 1.67 10.52
N GLY A 124 0.58 2.64 10.08
CA GLY A 124 0.77 3.35 8.83
C GLY A 124 2.03 4.21 8.84
N ALA A 125 2.27 4.93 9.94
CA ALA A 125 3.49 5.73 10.11
C ALA A 125 4.75 4.85 10.02
N PHE A 126 4.80 3.71 10.73
CA PHE A 126 5.93 2.79 10.62
C PHE A 126 6.10 2.27 9.19
N GLY A 127 5.02 1.76 8.57
CA GLY A 127 5.08 1.25 7.19
C GLY A 127 5.60 2.31 6.20
N ALA A 128 5.08 3.53 6.30
CA ALA A 128 5.54 4.66 5.47
C ALA A 128 7.01 4.99 5.71
N SER A 129 7.47 5.07 6.96
CA SER A 129 8.87 5.40 7.27
C SER A 129 9.84 4.35 6.72
N PHE A 130 9.56 3.06 6.89
CA PHE A 130 10.42 1.99 6.40
C PHE A 130 10.49 1.94 4.87
N ALA A 131 9.33 2.03 4.21
CA ALA A 131 9.30 2.07 2.75
C ALA A 131 9.95 3.35 2.19
N ALA A 132 9.76 4.50 2.84
CA ALA A 132 10.43 5.74 2.47
C ALA A 132 11.95 5.61 2.58
N ALA A 133 12.47 5.02 3.66
CA ALA A 133 13.90 4.79 3.82
C ALA A 133 14.45 3.90 2.68
N ALA A 134 13.77 2.81 2.36
CA ALA A 134 14.18 1.92 1.27
C ALA A 134 14.14 2.57 -0.12
N ILE A 135 13.29 3.59 -0.32
CA ILE A 135 13.18 4.33 -1.57
C ILE A 135 14.22 5.47 -1.64
N VAL A 136 14.36 6.26 -0.58
CA VAL A 136 15.15 7.50 -0.56
C VAL A 136 16.63 7.22 -0.36
N THR A 137 17.00 6.27 0.50
CA THR A 137 18.41 6.02 0.82
C THR A 137 19.24 5.60 -0.39
N PRO A 138 18.82 4.63 -1.24
CA PRO A 138 19.58 4.28 -2.44
C PRO A 138 19.76 5.48 -3.37
N MET A 139 18.75 6.32 -3.50
CA MET A 139 18.80 7.51 -4.34
C MET A 139 19.78 8.55 -3.80
N ALA A 140 19.78 8.78 -2.49
CA ALA A 140 20.73 9.68 -1.84
C ALA A 140 22.19 9.20 -2.01
N LEU A 141 22.43 7.89 -1.88
CA LEU A 141 23.76 7.29 -2.05
C LEU A 141 24.24 7.30 -3.50
N ALA A 142 23.32 7.14 -4.46
CA ALA A 142 23.63 7.28 -5.88
C ALA A 142 23.96 8.73 -6.29
N GLY A 143 23.89 9.69 -5.36
CA GLY A 143 24.16 11.09 -5.63
C GLY A 143 23.11 11.71 -6.54
N ALA A 144 21.83 11.62 -6.16
CA ALA A 144 20.70 12.14 -6.93
C ALA A 144 20.88 13.63 -7.29
N SER A 145 21.46 13.89 -8.46
CA SER A 145 21.73 15.22 -8.98
C SER A 145 20.65 15.65 -9.98
N ASP A 146 19.90 14.70 -10.53
CA ASP A 146 18.83 14.99 -11.48
C ASP A 146 17.53 15.33 -10.76
N TRP A 147 17.16 16.61 -10.83
CA TRP A 147 15.89 17.12 -10.31
C TRP A 147 14.68 16.38 -10.88
N ARG A 148 14.78 15.80 -12.09
CA ARG A 148 13.66 15.05 -12.68
C ARG A 148 13.42 13.73 -11.97
N GLY A 149 14.49 13.01 -11.61
CA GLY A 149 14.37 11.80 -10.80
C GLY A 149 13.70 12.10 -9.46
N LEU A 150 14.14 13.19 -8.81
CA LEU A 150 13.56 13.70 -7.57
C LEU A 150 12.08 14.09 -7.72
N ALA A 151 11.72 14.82 -8.78
CA ALA A 151 10.36 15.27 -9.04
C ALA A 151 9.43 14.09 -9.38
N PHE A 152 9.89 13.12 -10.18
CA PHE A 152 9.13 11.91 -10.47
C PHE A 152 8.88 11.08 -9.21
N LEU A 153 9.91 10.91 -8.38
CA LEU A 153 9.81 10.16 -7.14
C LEU A 153 8.88 10.87 -6.15
N GLY A 154 9.17 12.13 -5.82
CA GLY A 154 8.36 12.94 -4.92
C GLY A 154 6.92 13.03 -5.39
N GLY A 155 6.72 13.19 -6.71
CA GLY A 155 5.41 13.18 -7.32
C GLY A 155 4.65 11.87 -7.10
N SER A 156 5.32 10.73 -7.28
CA SER A 156 4.74 9.40 -7.05
C SER A 156 4.39 9.17 -5.57
N LEU A 157 5.26 9.61 -4.67
CA LEU A 157 5.07 9.54 -3.21
C LEU A 157 3.94 10.46 -2.73
N LEU A 158 3.61 11.54 -3.43
CA LEU A 158 2.46 12.38 -3.09
C LEU A 158 1.16 11.88 -3.75
N LEU A 159 1.26 11.45 -5.01
CA LEU A 159 0.11 11.08 -5.83
C LEU A 159 -0.62 9.86 -5.30
N VAL A 160 0.09 8.76 -5.05
CA VAL A 160 -0.52 7.49 -4.61
C VAL A 160 -1.28 7.64 -3.29
N PRO A 161 -0.69 8.15 -2.19
CA PRO A 161 -1.43 8.36 -0.95
C PRO A 161 -2.52 9.43 -1.09
N GLY A 162 -2.33 10.48 -1.89
CA GLY A 162 -3.37 11.47 -2.17
C GLY A 162 -4.62 10.85 -2.80
N LEU A 163 -4.44 9.93 -3.75
CA LEU A 163 -5.53 9.19 -4.39
C LEU A 163 -6.21 8.20 -3.43
N LEU A 164 -5.44 7.47 -2.62
CA LEU A 164 -5.98 6.57 -1.61
C LEU A 164 -6.80 7.32 -0.55
N LEU A 165 -6.29 8.46 -0.08
CA LEU A 165 -7.01 9.34 0.84
C LEU A 165 -8.28 9.92 0.21
N ARG A 166 -8.24 10.31 -1.08
CA ARG A 166 -9.41 10.91 -1.74
C ARG A 166 -10.60 9.94 -1.81
N GLN A 167 -10.34 8.65 -1.92
CA GLN A 167 -11.39 7.63 -1.98
C GLN A 167 -12.25 7.63 -0.71
N GLU A 168 -11.61 7.80 0.44
CA GLU A 168 -12.21 7.67 1.77
C GLU A 168 -12.62 9.04 2.34
N TYR A 169 -11.77 10.06 2.22
CA TYR A 169 -11.97 11.42 2.72
C TYR A 169 -12.37 12.38 1.58
N ARG A 170 -13.52 12.13 0.95
CA ARG A 170 -13.95 12.78 -0.31
C ARG A 170 -14.13 14.30 -0.22
N GLU A 171 -14.56 14.78 0.95
CA GLU A 171 -14.83 16.19 1.22
C GLU A 171 -13.59 16.98 1.63
N HIS A 172 -12.52 16.30 2.07
CA HIS A 172 -11.33 17.00 2.51
C HIS A 172 -10.54 17.53 1.32
N ILE A 173 -9.96 18.73 1.50
CA ILE A 173 -9.15 19.39 0.47
C ILE A 173 -7.73 18.80 0.37
N LEU A 174 -7.16 18.32 1.49
CA LEU A 174 -5.80 17.82 1.56
C LEU A 174 -5.50 16.70 0.55
N PRO A 175 -6.34 15.65 0.40
CA PRO A 175 -6.11 14.61 -0.60
C PRO A 175 -6.06 15.14 -2.04
N ARG A 176 -6.86 16.18 -2.34
CA ARG A 176 -6.88 16.84 -3.65
C ARG A 176 -5.57 17.59 -3.92
N LEU A 177 -5.05 18.28 -2.90
CA LEU A 177 -3.76 18.97 -2.98
C LEU A 177 -2.61 17.98 -3.18
N LEU A 178 -2.55 16.90 -2.40
CA LEU A 178 -1.51 15.87 -2.52
C LEU A 178 -1.51 15.23 -3.91
N ALA A 179 -2.67 14.82 -4.42
CA ALA A 179 -2.79 14.26 -5.76
C ALA A 179 -2.38 15.28 -6.84
N THR A 180 -2.84 16.54 -6.73
CA THR A 180 -2.52 17.60 -7.71
C THR A 180 -1.02 17.91 -7.73
N LEU A 181 -0.38 18.07 -6.57
CA LEU A 181 1.06 18.27 -6.47
C LEU A 181 1.83 17.08 -7.04
N GLY A 182 1.35 15.86 -6.78
CA GLY A 182 1.92 14.64 -7.35
C GLY A 182 1.87 14.61 -8.87
N VAL A 183 0.71 14.93 -9.46
CA VAL A 183 0.53 15.04 -10.91
C VAL A 183 1.44 16.12 -11.50
N ILE A 184 1.47 17.31 -10.92
CA ILE A 184 2.29 18.42 -11.42
C ILE A 184 3.77 18.04 -11.40
N ALA A 185 4.25 17.45 -10.30
CA ALA A 185 5.65 17.04 -10.18
C ALA A 185 6.06 16.01 -11.24
N ILE A 186 5.20 15.01 -11.51
CA ILE A 186 5.46 14.01 -12.56
C ILE A 186 5.35 14.62 -13.96
N LEU A 187 4.33 15.44 -14.24
CA LEU A 187 4.17 16.07 -15.55
C LEU A 187 5.31 17.06 -15.84
N ALA A 188 5.84 17.75 -14.84
CA ALA A 188 6.99 18.64 -15.00
C ALA A 188 8.21 17.90 -15.58
N THR A 189 8.43 16.64 -15.21
CA THR A 189 9.57 15.86 -15.77
C THR A 189 9.40 15.59 -17.27
N LEU A 190 8.18 15.64 -17.78
CA LEU A 190 7.82 15.36 -19.17
C LEU A 190 7.65 16.62 -20.02
N LEU A 191 7.29 17.73 -19.37
CA LEU A 191 7.01 19.02 -20.01
C LEU A 191 8.24 19.95 -20.05
N VAL A 192 9.24 19.73 -19.20
CA VAL A 192 10.49 20.52 -19.23
C VAL A 192 11.49 19.92 -20.22
N PRO A 193 11.98 20.66 -21.22
CA PRO A 193 12.89 20.17 -22.26
C PRO A 193 14.18 19.51 -21.76
N GLN A 194 14.57 18.41 -22.41
CA GLN A 194 15.84 17.70 -22.23
C GLN A 194 16.69 17.87 -23.49
N GLY A 195 17.71 18.73 -23.41
CA GLY A 195 18.44 19.17 -24.60
C GLY A 195 17.47 19.85 -25.58
N ASP A 196 17.45 19.41 -26.83
CA ASP A 196 16.65 20.02 -27.90
C ASP A 196 15.24 19.43 -28.03
N THR A 197 14.83 18.52 -27.13
CA THR A 197 13.55 17.83 -27.24
C THR A 197 12.73 17.87 -25.96
N LEU A 198 11.42 17.96 -26.12
CA LEU A 198 10.47 17.83 -25.02
C LEU A 198 10.12 16.33 -24.86
N PRO A 199 10.34 15.71 -23.69
CA PRO A 199 10.20 14.26 -23.52
C PRO A 199 8.82 13.70 -23.94
N LEU A 200 7.73 14.42 -23.63
CA LEU A 200 6.38 14.05 -24.07
C LEU A 200 6.28 13.95 -25.61
N VAL A 201 6.83 14.94 -26.32
CA VAL A 201 6.87 14.93 -27.80
C VAL A 201 7.73 13.77 -28.29
N GLY A 202 8.82 13.46 -27.59
CA GLY A 202 9.66 12.30 -27.86
C GLY A 202 8.88 10.99 -27.82
N PHE A 203 8.04 10.77 -26.80
CA PHE A 203 7.19 9.58 -26.73
C PHE A 203 6.16 9.52 -27.87
N VAL A 204 5.51 10.64 -28.19
CA VAL A 204 4.53 10.70 -29.30
C VAL A 204 5.21 10.37 -30.63
N LYS A 205 6.37 10.97 -30.92
CA LYS A 205 7.15 10.66 -32.11
C LYS A 205 7.58 9.19 -32.14
N ALA A 206 8.05 8.64 -31.02
CA ALA A 206 8.41 7.22 -30.94
C ALA A 206 7.24 6.28 -31.28
N VAL A 207 6.00 6.62 -30.92
CA VAL A 207 4.82 5.82 -31.33
C VAL A 207 4.55 5.91 -32.84
N ILE A 208 4.82 7.06 -33.47
CA ILE A 208 4.59 7.25 -34.91
C ILE A 208 5.70 6.54 -35.70
N ASP A 209 6.96 6.85 -35.36
CA ASP A 209 8.13 6.62 -36.19
C ASP A 209 8.77 5.24 -36.00
N VAL A 210 8.68 4.63 -34.81
CA VAL A 210 9.33 3.34 -34.53
C VAL A 210 8.49 2.19 -35.10
N PRO A 211 8.99 1.30 -35.96
CA PRO A 211 8.17 0.21 -36.49
C PRO A 211 7.96 -0.95 -35.50
N GLY A 212 6.88 -1.70 -35.69
CA GLY A 212 6.63 -2.99 -35.01
C GLY A 212 6.50 -2.92 -33.49
N GLN A 213 7.13 -3.88 -32.80
CA GLN A 213 7.05 -4.03 -31.33
C GLN A 213 7.71 -2.87 -30.57
N GLY A 214 8.57 -2.09 -31.22
CA GLY A 214 9.19 -0.92 -30.60
C GLY A 214 8.19 0.18 -30.22
N LYS A 215 6.95 0.14 -30.74
CA LYS A 215 5.86 1.06 -30.37
C LYS A 215 5.25 0.78 -29.01
N VAL A 216 5.39 -0.43 -28.46
CA VAL A 216 4.64 -0.85 -27.27
C VAL A 216 5.06 -0.05 -26.04
N ALA A 217 6.36 0.08 -25.79
CA ALA A 217 6.87 0.84 -24.64
C ALA A 217 6.47 2.34 -24.67
N PRO A 218 6.66 3.10 -25.76
CA PRO A 218 6.21 4.49 -25.80
C PRO A 218 4.68 4.61 -25.73
N LEU A 219 3.91 3.67 -26.28
CA LEU A 219 2.45 3.64 -26.14
C LEU A 219 2.04 3.44 -24.68
N LEU A 220 2.65 2.50 -23.96
CA LEU A 220 2.38 2.30 -22.54
C LEU A 220 2.76 3.54 -21.72
N ASN A 221 3.88 4.20 -22.02
CA ASN A 221 4.21 5.47 -21.36
C ASN A 221 3.15 6.54 -21.58
N LEU A 222 2.57 6.66 -22.79
CA LEU A 222 1.43 7.56 -23.04
C LEU A 222 0.19 7.17 -22.23
N VAL A 223 -0.10 5.86 -22.10
CA VAL A 223 -1.19 5.38 -21.22
C VAL A 223 -0.93 5.78 -19.76
N ALA A 224 0.31 5.64 -19.27
CA ALA A 224 0.69 6.10 -17.94
C ALA A 224 0.39 7.59 -17.74
N ILE A 225 0.75 8.40 -18.73
CA ILE A 225 0.52 9.85 -18.73
C ILE A 225 -0.97 10.17 -18.69
N VAL A 226 -1.78 9.44 -19.46
CA VAL A 226 -3.24 9.57 -19.41
C VAL A 226 -3.76 9.23 -18.01
N VAL A 227 -3.31 8.14 -17.38
CA VAL A 227 -3.69 7.78 -16.00
C VAL A 227 -3.29 8.87 -14.99
N ILE A 228 -2.09 9.44 -15.15
CA ILE A 228 -1.61 10.55 -14.31
C ILE A 228 -2.51 11.79 -14.49
N VAL A 229 -2.87 12.15 -15.72
CA VAL A 229 -3.77 13.29 -15.98
C VAL A 229 -5.19 13.00 -15.45
N LEU A 230 -5.72 11.80 -15.65
CA LEU A 230 -7.01 11.38 -15.12
C LEU A 230 -7.04 11.35 -13.58
N SER A 231 -5.89 11.28 -12.92
CA SER A 231 -5.82 11.43 -11.47
C SER A 231 -6.26 12.82 -10.98
N LEU A 232 -6.31 13.83 -11.86
CA LEU A 232 -6.90 15.15 -11.56
C LEU A 232 -8.44 15.13 -11.43
N LEU A 233 -9.10 14.01 -11.77
CA LEU A 233 -10.52 13.79 -11.45
C LEU A 233 -10.79 13.77 -9.93
N VAL A 234 -9.74 13.81 -9.10
CA VAL A 234 -9.78 14.11 -7.66
C VAL A 234 -10.61 15.37 -7.31
N TRP A 235 -10.73 16.32 -8.25
CA TRP A 235 -11.49 17.57 -8.10
C TRP A 235 -12.99 17.44 -8.39
N LEU A 236 -13.46 16.30 -8.88
CA LEU A 236 -14.90 16.07 -9.03
C LEU A 236 -15.61 16.18 -7.67
N PRO A 237 -16.84 16.72 -7.64
CA PRO A 237 -17.62 16.82 -6.42
C PRO A 237 -17.95 15.42 -5.87
N ALA A 238 -18.12 15.33 -4.55
CA ALA A 238 -18.67 14.14 -3.93
C ALA A 238 -20.12 13.90 -4.40
N PRO A 239 -20.61 12.64 -4.44
CA PRO A 239 -20.01 11.43 -3.88
C PRO A 239 -18.97 10.77 -4.81
N SER A 240 -18.68 11.32 -5.98
CA SER A 240 -17.72 10.70 -6.90
C SER A 240 -16.31 10.66 -6.30
N SER A 241 -15.64 9.52 -6.40
CA SER A 241 -14.20 9.41 -6.15
C SER A 241 -13.38 9.48 -7.43
N GLY A 242 -14.03 9.56 -8.60
CA GLY A 242 -13.36 9.59 -9.90
C GLY A 242 -12.47 8.37 -10.17
N GLY A 243 -12.68 7.24 -9.48
CA GLY A 243 -11.81 6.06 -9.61
C GLY A 243 -10.46 6.18 -8.91
N ALA A 244 -10.29 7.10 -7.95
CA ALA A 244 -9.00 7.38 -7.32
C ALA A 244 -8.25 6.13 -6.82
N LYS A 245 -8.95 5.19 -6.16
CA LYS A 245 -8.34 3.93 -5.69
C LYS A 245 -7.87 3.04 -6.85
N LEU A 246 -8.60 2.98 -7.96
CA LEU A 246 -8.20 2.23 -9.15
C LEU A 246 -6.92 2.84 -9.74
N PHE A 247 -6.88 4.16 -9.91
CA PHE A 247 -5.69 4.85 -10.43
C PHE A 247 -4.49 4.69 -9.51
N ALA A 248 -4.67 4.75 -8.18
CA ALA A 248 -3.61 4.48 -7.23
C ALA A 248 -3.00 3.09 -7.45
N TRP A 249 -3.83 2.05 -7.63
CA TRP A 249 -3.35 0.69 -7.89
C TRP A 249 -2.69 0.54 -9.27
N MET A 250 -3.23 1.19 -10.30
CA MET A 250 -2.58 1.22 -11.63
C MET A 250 -1.18 1.81 -11.55
N LEU A 251 -1.00 2.89 -10.77
CA LEU A 251 0.30 3.53 -10.55
C LEU A 251 1.23 2.66 -9.68
N ILE A 252 0.70 2.03 -8.62
CA ILE A 252 1.47 1.10 -7.77
C ILE A 252 2.03 -0.06 -8.60
N PHE A 253 1.23 -0.66 -9.48
CA PHE A 253 1.63 -1.79 -10.31
C PHE A 253 2.31 -1.39 -11.62
N TRP A 254 2.44 -0.09 -11.92
CA TRP A 254 3.06 0.37 -13.15
C TRP A 254 4.48 -0.17 -13.39
N PRO A 255 5.37 -0.26 -12.37
CA PRO A 255 6.68 -0.90 -12.54
C PRO A 255 6.59 -2.36 -13.01
N ALA A 256 5.59 -3.11 -12.53
CA ALA A 256 5.37 -4.48 -12.97
C ALA A 256 4.90 -4.54 -14.43
N VAL A 257 3.98 -3.66 -14.83
CA VAL A 257 3.54 -3.54 -16.24
C VAL A 257 4.76 -3.28 -17.14
N MET A 258 5.60 -2.31 -16.77
CA MET A 258 6.80 -1.94 -17.53
C MET A 258 7.84 -3.06 -17.59
N HIS A 259 7.96 -3.86 -16.53
CA HIS A 259 8.84 -5.03 -16.49
C HIS A 259 8.33 -6.15 -17.38
N PHE A 260 7.08 -6.56 -17.21
CA PHE A 260 6.52 -7.69 -17.97
C PHE A 260 6.41 -7.39 -19.46
N GLN A 261 6.13 -6.15 -19.88
CA GLN A 261 6.20 -5.83 -21.32
C GLN A 261 7.60 -6.08 -21.90
N ARG A 262 8.68 -5.72 -21.18
CA ARG A 262 10.05 -5.86 -21.67
C ARG A 262 10.39 -7.33 -21.79
N LEU A 263 9.98 -8.11 -20.80
CA LEU A 263 10.14 -9.56 -20.80
C LEU A 263 9.40 -10.19 -21.99
N ILE A 264 8.11 -9.84 -22.18
CA ILE A 264 7.27 -10.40 -23.26
C ILE A 264 7.81 -10.05 -24.66
N LEU A 265 8.34 -8.84 -24.84
CA LEU A 265 8.88 -8.37 -26.12
C LEU A 265 10.34 -8.79 -26.34
N SER A 266 11.00 -9.34 -25.33
CA SER A 266 12.36 -9.84 -25.49
C SER A 266 12.37 -11.16 -26.26
N GLU A 267 13.28 -11.28 -27.20
CA GLU A 267 13.56 -12.56 -27.84
C GLU A 267 14.09 -13.53 -26.76
N GLY A 268 13.41 -14.66 -26.58
CA GLY A 268 13.80 -15.65 -25.56
C GLY A 268 13.11 -15.52 -24.20
N PHE A 269 11.91 -14.93 -24.10
CA PHE A 269 11.08 -14.90 -22.87
C PHE A 269 11.13 -16.22 -22.07
N GLY A 270 10.93 -17.35 -22.77
CA GLY A 270 10.91 -18.68 -22.15
C GLY A 270 12.27 -19.11 -21.61
N GLU A 271 13.37 -18.70 -22.22
CA GLU A 271 14.72 -18.98 -21.71
C GLU A 271 15.10 -18.04 -20.57
N GLN A 272 14.80 -16.75 -20.66
CA GLN A 272 15.07 -15.79 -19.59
C GLN A 272 14.31 -16.13 -18.30
N LEU A 273 13.04 -16.53 -18.43
CA LEU A 273 12.24 -16.97 -17.29
C LEU A 273 12.75 -18.30 -16.71
N LYS A 274 13.32 -19.18 -17.52
CA LYS A 274 13.93 -20.44 -17.03
C LYS A 274 15.29 -20.20 -16.38
N GLN A 275 16.09 -19.29 -16.91
CA GLN A 275 17.44 -19.02 -16.46
C GLN A 275 17.48 -18.23 -15.14
N ALA A 276 16.55 -17.29 -14.95
CA ALA A 276 16.49 -16.50 -13.72
C ALA A 276 15.07 -15.98 -13.42
N PRO A 277 14.09 -16.87 -13.14
CA PRO A 277 12.72 -16.45 -12.80
C PRO A 277 12.70 -15.53 -11.57
N PHE A 278 13.70 -15.71 -10.72
CA PHE A 278 13.91 -15.06 -9.44
C PHE A 278 14.55 -13.67 -9.58
N ALA A 279 15.58 -13.50 -10.42
CA ALA A 279 16.13 -12.18 -10.74
C ALA A 279 15.09 -11.28 -11.42
N SER A 280 14.20 -11.86 -12.24
CA SER A 280 13.08 -11.14 -12.86
C SER A 280 12.13 -10.54 -11.81
N ALA A 281 11.88 -11.23 -10.70
CA ALA A 281 11.05 -10.70 -9.61
C ALA A 281 11.69 -9.47 -8.92
N MET A 282 13.02 -9.38 -8.86
CA MET A 282 13.73 -8.28 -8.18
C MET A 282 13.56 -6.93 -8.86
N VAL A 283 13.23 -6.92 -10.15
CA VAL A 283 13.11 -5.67 -10.92
C VAL A 283 11.82 -4.93 -10.59
N TRP A 284 10.71 -5.65 -10.37
CA TRP A 284 9.41 -5.03 -10.17
C TRP A 284 8.88 -5.17 -8.74
N ALA A 285 9.10 -6.31 -8.08
CA ALA A 285 8.46 -6.62 -6.81
C ALA A 285 8.82 -5.63 -5.70
N PRO A 286 10.10 -5.24 -5.51
CA PRO A 286 10.45 -4.22 -4.51
C PRO A 286 9.82 -2.87 -4.80
N ALA A 287 9.81 -2.42 -6.06
CA ALA A 287 9.23 -1.13 -6.45
C ALA A 287 7.72 -1.08 -6.15
N VAL A 288 6.98 -2.12 -6.53
CA VAL A 288 5.54 -2.24 -6.26
C VAL A 288 5.29 -2.32 -4.75
N ALA A 289 6.05 -3.16 -4.04
CA ALA A 289 5.88 -3.37 -2.60
C ALA A 289 6.15 -2.10 -1.80
N TYR A 290 7.28 -1.42 -2.04
CA TYR A 290 7.61 -0.19 -1.33
C TYR A 290 6.58 0.90 -1.61
N LEU A 291 6.14 1.06 -2.86
CA LEU A 291 5.14 2.08 -3.19
C LEU A 291 3.76 1.76 -2.57
N ALA A 292 3.36 0.49 -2.53
CA ALA A 292 2.12 0.05 -1.89
C ALA A 292 2.16 0.27 -0.37
N ILE A 293 3.24 -0.18 0.29
CA ILE A 293 3.44 -0.04 1.74
C ILE A 293 3.52 1.43 2.12
N PHE A 294 4.28 2.23 1.36
CA PHE A 294 4.39 3.67 1.58
C PHE A 294 3.04 4.37 1.38
N GLY A 295 2.36 4.13 0.25
CA GLY A 295 1.11 4.79 -0.10
C GLY A 295 0.00 4.50 0.91
N TYR A 296 -0.22 3.23 1.27
CA TYR A 296 -1.19 2.87 2.30
C TYR A 296 -0.76 3.33 3.69
N GLY A 297 0.52 3.24 4.00
CA GLY A 297 1.06 3.66 5.30
C GLY A 297 0.84 5.15 5.55
N LEU A 298 1.20 5.99 4.57
CA LEU A 298 1.06 7.43 4.67
C LEU A 298 -0.42 7.84 4.65
N ALA A 299 -1.24 7.20 3.81
CA ALA A 299 -2.69 7.45 3.79
C ALA A 299 -3.34 7.12 5.15
N ALA A 300 -2.96 6.01 5.80
CA ALA A 300 -3.50 5.66 7.12
C ALA A 300 -3.01 6.63 8.22
N ALA A 301 -1.74 7.05 8.17
CA ALA A 301 -1.18 7.99 9.13
C ALA A 301 -1.86 9.38 9.03
N ILE A 302 -1.99 9.91 7.81
CA ILE A 302 -2.65 11.20 7.56
C ILE A 302 -4.15 11.09 7.81
N GLY A 303 -4.80 10.02 7.39
CA GLY A 303 -6.23 9.80 7.59
C GLY A 303 -6.64 9.92 9.06
N LYS A 304 -5.81 9.38 9.95
CA LYS A 304 -6.04 9.51 11.40
C LYS A 304 -5.98 10.95 11.93
N THR A 305 -5.20 11.81 11.28
CA THR A 305 -5.17 13.24 11.62
C THR A 305 -6.39 13.97 11.08
N LEU A 306 -6.86 13.58 9.89
CA LEU A 306 -8.07 14.15 9.28
C LEU A 306 -9.35 13.79 10.04
N GLU A 307 -9.42 12.60 10.64
CA GLU A 307 -10.55 12.22 11.52
C GLU A 307 -10.69 13.11 12.76
N ARG A 308 -9.66 13.86 13.13
CA ARG A 308 -9.66 14.75 14.30
C ARG A 308 -9.91 16.22 13.97
N ALA A 309 -9.91 16.58 12.68
CA ALA A 309 -10.02 17.95 12.19
C ALA A 309 -11.44 18.25 11.73
#